data_AF-A0A2E8Z212-F1
#
_entry.id   AF-A0A2E8Z212-F1
#
_cell.length_a   1.000
_cell.length_b   1.000
_cell.length_c   1.000
_cell.angle_alpha   90.00
_cell.angle_beta   90.00
_cell.angle_gamma   90.00
#
_symmetry.space_group_name_H-M   'P 1'
#
loop_
_entity.id
_entity.type
_entity.pdbx_description
1 polymer ?
#
loop_
_entity_poly.entity_id
_entity_poly.type
_entity_poly.pdbx_seq_one_letter_code
_entity_poly.pdbx_strand_id
1 'polypeptide(L)'
;MSGPLRDDRYGGTEAQRALAEAEEHAARSDTEIATALRALRGQADAVRREHAAWRAGAAERAQRRAELARSGRVGADLQELQRRVDAGTSTWAAYVDGSDRHPAAVRARAVAERTITAWRERQDPTVRKPGPPTPGSG
;
A
#
# COMPACT_ATOMS: atom_id res chain seq x y z
N MET A 1 41.49 49.77 -45.39
CA MET A 1 40.35 49.19 -44.65
C MET A 1 39.93 47.91 -45.34
N SER A 2 40.31 46.75 -44.80
CA SER A 2 39.78 45.44 -45.20
C SER A 2 39.85 44.53 -43.98
N GLY A 3 38.71 44.23 -43.37
CA GLY A 3 38.59 43.15 -42.40
C GLY A 3 38.04 41.92 -43.11
N PRO A 4 38.62 40.72 -42.93
CA PRO A 4 38.06 39.53 -43.55
C PRO A 4 36.97 38.93 -42.64
N LEU A 5 35.77 38.91 -43.21
CA LEU A 5 34.76 37.83 -43.19
C LEU A 5 34.84 36.86 -41.99
N ARG A 6 33.93 37.04 -41.03
CA ARG A 6 33.59 36.01 -40.04
C ARG A 6 33.03 34.80 -40.78
N ASP A 7 33.71 33.66 -40.60
CA ASP A 7 33.34 32.37 -41.15
C ASP A 7 32.13 31.83 -40.39
N ASP A 8 30.93 32.06 -40.94
CA ASP A 8 29.62 31.66 -40.39
C ASP A 8 29.38 30.13 -40.44
N ARG A 9 30.39 29.35 -40.84
CA ARG A 9 30.29 27.90 -41.09
C ARG A 9 30.54 27.02 -39.86
N TYR A 10 31.02 27.57 -38.75
CA TYR A 10 31.28 26.80 -37.53
C TYR A 10 30.07 26.71 -36.56
N GLY A 11 29.11 27.63 -36.61
CA GLY A 11 27.93 27.61 -35.71
C GLY A 11 26.82 26.63 -36.11
N GLY A 12 26.72 26.30 -37.42
CA GLY A 12 25.65 25.43 -37.92
C GLY A 12 25.79 23.96 -37.53
N THR A 13 27.01 23.46 -37.37
CA THR A 13 27.25 22.04 -37.05
C THR A 13 27.07 21.73 -35.57
N GLU A 14 27.43 22.64 -34.67
CA GLU A 14 27.17 22.49 -33.23
C GLU A 14 25.67 22.60 -32.92
N ALA A 15 24.96 23.55 -33.55
CA ALA A 15 23.51 23.67 -33.41
C ALA A 15 22.77 22.43 -33.94
N GLN A 16 23.23 21.85 -35.06
CA GLN A 16 22.67 20.61 -35.59
C GLN A 16 22.93 19.40 -34.69
N ARG A 17 24.12 19.30 -34.08
CA ARG A 17 24.41 18.22 -33.11
C ARG A 17 23.59 18.37 -31.84
N ALA A 18 23.48 19.57 -31.30
CA ALA A 18 22.67 19.83 -30.11
C ALA A 18 21.18 19.51 -30.34
N LEU A 19 20.67 19.81 -31.55
CA LEU A 19 19.30 19.43 -31.94
C LEU A 19 19.14 17.90 -32.02
N ALA A 20 20.06 17.20 -32.67
CA ALA A 20 20.03 15.74 -32.77
C ALA A 20 20.11 15.06 -31.38
N GLU A 21 20.99 15.54 -30.50
CA GLU A 21 21.10 15.05 -29.12
C GLU A 21 19.82 15.30 -28.32
N ALA A 22 19.18 16.46 -28.50
CA ALA A 22 17.90 16.79 -27.86
C ALA A 22 16.77 15.88 -28.38
N GLU A 23 16.72 15.61 -29.68
CA GLU A 23 15.76 14.68 -30.29
C GLU A 23 15.94 13.24 -29.78
N GLU A 24 17.19 12.76 -29.70
CA GLU A 24 17.51 11.45 -29.13
C GLU A 24 17.17 11.37 -27.64
N HIS A 25 17.38 12.45 -26.88
CA HIS A 25 17.00 12.51 -25.47
C HIS A 25 15.48 12.51 -25.29
N ALA A 26 14.75 13.24 -26.12
CA ALA A 26 13.28 13.23 -26.12
C ALA A 26 12.74 11.84 -26.46
N ALA A 27 13.26 11.18 -27.50
CA ALA A 27 12.84 9.84 -27.91
C ALA A 27 13.11 8.78 -26.82
N ARG A 28 14.24 8.89 -26.10
CA ARG A 28 14.54 8.04 -24.94
C ARG A 28 13.56 8.28 -23.80
N SER A 29 13.31 9.54 -23.47
CA SER A 29 12.37 9.93 -22.40
C SER A 29 10.95 9.43 -22.69
N ASP A 30 10.48 9.55 -23.93
CA ASP A 30 9.17 9.04 -24.36
C ASP A 30 9.07 7.51 -24.19
N THR A 31 10.15 6.79 -24.52
CA THR A 31 10.22 5.34 -24.37
C THR A 31 10.21 4.92 -22.89
N GLU A 32 10.93 5.63 -22.04
CA GLU A 32 10.96 5.39 -20.59
C GLU A 32 9.59 5.67 -19.97
N ILE A 33 8.96 6.80 -20.31
CA ILE A 33 7.61 7.15 -19.86
C ILE A 33 6.60 6.09 -20.31
N ALA A 34 6.64 5.68 -21.58
CA ALA A 34 5.74 4.66 -22.10
C ALA A 34 5.91 3.31 -21.37
N THR A 35 7.16 2.95 -21.04
CA THR A 35 7.48 1.74 -20.29
C THR A 35 6.96 1.82 -18.85
N ALA A 36 7.22 2.92 -18.15
CA ALA A 36 6.75 3.16 -16.79
C ALA A 36 5.21 3.14 -16.71
N LEU A 37 4.52 3.79 -17.64
CA LEU A 37 3.05 3.76 -17.73
C LEU A 37 2.51 2.35 -17.98
N ARG A 38 3.21 1.55 -18.79
CA ARG A 38 2.82 0.14 -19.03
C ARG A 38 2.98 -0.70 -17.78
N ALA A 39 4.07 -0.53 -17.03
CA ALA A 39 4.30 -1.20 -15.75
C ALA A 39 3.24 -0.81 -14.72
N LEU A 40 2.93 0.48 -14.58
CA LEU A 40 1.91 0.99 -13.67
C LEU A 40 0.52 0.40 -14.00
N ARG A 41 0.15 0.35 -15.28
CA ARG A 41 -1.11 -0.28 -15.72
C ARG A 41 -1.14 -1.77 -15.36
N GLY A 42 -0.04 -2.48 -15.57
CA GLY A 42 0.08 -3.89 -15.18
C GLY A 42 -0.08 -4.11 -13.67
N GLN A 43 0.49 -3.22 -12.85
CA GLN A 43 0.31 -3.25 -11.39
C GLN A 43 -1.13 -2.95 -10.98
N ALA A 44 -1.75 -1.93 -11.57
CA ALA A 44 -3.15 -1.61 -11.33
C ALA A 44 -4.08 -2.78 -11.70
N ASP A 45 -3.79 -3.48 -12.80
CA ASP A 45 -4.54 -4.67 -13.20
C ASP A 45 -4.36 -5.82 -12.21
N ALA A 46 -3.15 -6.03 -11.70
CA ALA A 46 -2.88 -7.05 -10.69
C ALA A 46 -3.67 -6.77 -9.40
N VAL A 47 -3.64 -5.53 -8.89
CA VAL A 47 -4.41 -5.12 -7.71
C VAL A 47 -5.90 -5.30 -7.94
N ARG A 48 -6.41 -4.93 -9.13
CA ARG A 48 -7.84 -5.13 -9.48
C ARG A 48 -8.23 -6.60 -9.47
N ARG A 49 -7.40 -7.48 -10.03
CA ARG A 49 -7.65 -8.93 -10.03
C ARG A 49 -7.61 -9.51 -8.62
N GLU A 50 -6.63 -9.13 -7.82
CA GLU A 50 -6.52 -9.56 -6.43
C GLU A 50 -7.74 -9.10 -5.61
N HIS A 51 -8.16 -7.85 -5.76
CA HIS A 51 -9.34 -7.33 -5.11
C HIS A 51 -10.63 -8.05 -5.56
N ALA A 52 -10.75 -8.39 -6.84
CA ALA A 52 -11.88 -9.17 -7.36
C ALA A 52 -11.90 -10.60 -6.79
N ALA A 53 -10.75 -11.29 -6.78
CA ALA A 53 -10.62 -12.62 -6.19
C ALA A 53 -10.90 -12.61 -4.68
N TRP A 54 -10.40 -11.58 -3.98
CA TRP A 54 -10.70 -11.37 -2.57
C TRP A 54 -12.21 -11.21 -2.38
N ARG A 55 -12.88 -10.33 -3.13
CA ARG A 55 -14.34 -10.16 -3.01
C ARG A 55 -15.12 -11.44 -3.30
N ALA A 56 -14.72 -12.23 -4.29
CA ALA A 56 -15.37 -13.50 -4.61
C ALA A 56 -15.38 -14.48 -3.42
N GLY A 57 -14.28 -14.55 -2.65
CA GLY A 57 -14.20 -15.39 -1.45
C GLY A 57 -14.73 -14.75 -0.15
N ALA A 58 -15.41 -13.61 -0.21
CA ALA A 58 -15.79 -12.86 1.00
C ALA A 58 -16.78 -13.62 1.90
N ALA A 59 -17.79 -14.27 1.30
CA ALA A 59 -18.79 -15.05 2.03
C ALA A 59 -18.17 -16.24 2.77
N GLU A 60 -17.33 -17.01 2.08
CA GLU A 60 -16.63 -18.16 2.65
C GLU A 60 -15.69 -17.74 3.79
N ARG A 61 -14.95 -16.63 3.62
CA ARG A 61 -14.12 -16.08 4.70
C ARG A 61 -14.97 -15.57 5.88
N ALA A 62 -16.14 -14.99 5.62
CA ALA A 62 -17.04 -14.56 6.69
C ALA A 62 -17.56 -15.77 7.49
N GLN A 63 -17.94 -16.85 6.81
CA GLN A 63 -18.35 -18.09 7.45
C GLN A 63 -17.23 -18.69 8.31
N ARG A 64 -16.01 -18.82 7.78
CA ARG A 64 -14.85 -19.29 8.55
C ARG A 64 -14.60 -18.44 9.81
N ARG A 65 -14.68 -17.11 9.70
CA ARG A 65 -14.52 -16.23 10.87
C ARG A 65 -15.61 -16.44 11.90
N ALA A 66 -16.86 -16.62 11.47
CA ALA A 66 -17.97 -16.92 12.37
C ALA A 66 -17.74 -18.25 13.10
N GLU A 67 -17.29 -19.30 12.41
CA GLU A 67 -16.96 -20.60 13.02
C GLU A 67 -15.83 -20.50 14.06
N LEU A 68 -14.78 -19.75 13.74
CA LEU A 68 -13.68 -19.48 14.67
C LEU A 68 -14.13 -18.69 15.91
N ALA A 69 -15.04 -17.72 15.72
CA ALA A 69 -15.62 -16.96 16.83
C ALA A 69 -16.54 -17.84 17.68
N ARG A 70 -17.44 -18.62 17.09
CA ARG A 70 -18.31 -19.56 17.82
C ARG A 70 -17.52 -20.56 18.66
N SER A 71 -16.42 -21.07 18.11
CA SER A 71 -15.52 -22.00 18.82
C SER A 71 -14.64 -21.35 19.88
N GLY A 72 -14.66 -20.02 20.02
CA GLY A 72 -13.84 -19.28 20.99
C GLY A 72 -12.36 -19.17 20.64
N ARG A 73 -11.93 -19.68 19.47
CA ARG A 73 -10.52 -19.68 19.05
C ARG A 73 -9.93 -18.28 18.83
N VAL A 74 -10.78 -17.28 18.65
CA VAL A 74 -10.38 -15.86 18.50
C VAL A 74 -10.62 -15.05 19.77
N GLY A 75 -10.94 -15.69 20.89
CA GLY A 75 -11.12 -15.07 22.20
C GLY A 75 -12.59 -14.88 22.61
N ALA A 76 -12.80 -14.75 23.92
CA ALA A 76 -14.13 -14.72 24.54
C ALA A 76 -14.98 -13.51 24.11
N ASP A 77 -14.37 -12.34 23.94
CA ASP A 77 -15.11 -11.13 23.53
C ASP A 77 -15.66 -11.25 22.10
N LEU A 78 -14.88 -11.85 21.18
CA LEU A 78 -15.34 -12.10 19.82
C LEU A 78 -16.34 -13.26 19.74
N GLN A 79 -16.21 -14.26 20.60
CA GLN A 79 -17.21 -15.32 20.74
C GLN A 79 -18.56 -14.76 21.20
N GLU A 80 -18.56 -13.89 22.21
CA GLU A 80 -19.79 -13.25 22.69
C GLU A 80 -20.38 -12.30 21.66
N LEU A 81 -19.56 -11.54 20.94
CA LEU A 81 -20.03 -10.74 19.83
C LEU A 81 -20.68 -11.60 18.73
N GLN A 82 -20.08 -12.74 18.37
CA GLN A 82 -20.65 -13.65 17.37
C GLN A 82 -21.98 -14.26 17.85
N ARG A 83 -22.09 -14.64 19.13
CA ARG A 83 -23.38 -15.07 19.71
C ARG A 83 -24.46 -13.99 19.56
N ARG A 84 -24.11 -12.73 19.83
CA ARG A 84 -25.05 -11.61 19.70
C ARG A 84 -25.46 -11.33 18.26
N VAL A 85 -24.54 -11.48 17.31
CA VAL A 85 -24.82 -11.42 15.87
C VAL A 85 -25.73 -12.56 15.44
N ASP A 86 -25.45 -13.80 15.88
CA ASP A 86 -26.28 -14.98 15.58
C ASP A 86 -27.69 -14.84 16.16
N ALA A 87 -27.84 -14.20 17.33
CA ALA A 87 -29.12 -13.90 17.96
C ALA A 87 -29.86 -12.69 17.35
N GLY A 88 -29.27 -12.00 16.36
CA GLY A 88 -29.85 -10.79 15.74
C GLY A 88 -29.88 -9.56 16.65
N THR A 89 -29.21 -9.61 17.81
CA THR A 89 -29.16 -8.51 18.79
C THR A 89 -28.04 -7.50 18.52
N SER A 90 -27.18 -7.79 17.55
CA SER A 90 -26.13 -6.90 17.04
C SER A 90 -25.77 -7.28 15.60
N THR A 91 -24.93 -6.48 14.95
CA THR A 91 -24.37 -6.78 13.64
C THR A 91 -22.86 -6.49 13.63
N TRP A 92 -22.14 -7.12 12.71
CA TRP A 92 -20.74 -6.78 12.47
C TRP A 92 -20.56 -5.31 12.05
N ALA A 93 -21.54 -4.72 11.37
CA ALA A 93 -21.53 -3.29 11.03
C ALA A 93 -21.59 -2.42 12.30
N ALA A 94 -22.54 -2.70 13.20
CA ALA A 94 -22.68 -2.00 14.48
C ALA A 94 -21.44 -2.15 15.38
N TYR A 95 -20.75 -3.29 15.30
CA TYR A 95 -19.46 -3.47 15.95
C TYR A 95 -18.38 -2.54 15.39
N VAL A 96 -18.25 -2.48 14.05
CA VAL A 96 -17.21 -1.69 13.37
C VAL A 96 -17.46 -0.19 13.50
N ASP A 97 -18.70 0.28 13.34
CA ASP A 97 -19.05 1.70 13.41
C ASP A 97 -19.13 2.25 14.85
N GLY A 98 -19.06 1.37 15.86
CA GLY A 98 -19.07 1.75 17.27
C GLY A 98 -20.46 1.86 17.90
N SER A 99 -21.54 1.66 17.15
CA SER A 99 -22.93 1.72 17.64
C SER A 99 -23.23 0.62 18.64
N ASP A 100 -22.58 -0.54 18.51
CA ASP A 100 -22.66 -1.61 19.50
C ASP A 100 -21.82 -1.26 20.75
N ARG A 101 -22.51 -0.80 21.80
CA ARG A 101 -21.92 -0.38 23.07
C ARG A 101 -21.80 -1.50 24.11
N HIS A 102 -22.12 -2.74 23.75
CA HIS A 102 -21.97 -3.86 24.67
C HIS A 102 -20.51 -4.00 25.14
N PRO A 103 -20.24 -4.37 26.40
CA PRO A 103 -18.89 -4.47 26.94
C PRO A 103 -17.95 -5.36 26.11
N ALA A 104 -18.46 -6.48 25.58
CA ALA A 104 -17.68 -7.36 24.71
C ALA A 104 -17.26 -6.67 23.40
N ALA A 105 -18.15 -5.90 22.77
CA ALA A 105 -17.84 -5.14 21.55
C ALA A 105 -16.82 -4.04 21.81
N VAL A 106 -16.96 -3.32 22.93
CA VAL A 106 -16.01 -2.28 23.35
C VAL A 106 -14.62 -2.86 23.58
N ARG A 107 -14.50 -3.97 24.31
CA ARG A 107 -13.21 -4.62 24.57
C ARG A 107 -12.58 -5.19 23.30
N ALA A 108 -13.38 -5.84 22.44
CA ALA A 108 -12.91 -6.36 21.16
C ALA A 108 -12.35 -5.23 20.27
N ARG A 109 -13.02 -4.07 20.20
CA ARG A 109 -12.49 -2.89 19.48
C ARG A 109 -11.17 -2.41 20.08
N ALA A 110 -11.08 -2.28 21.40
CA ALA A 110 -9.84 -1.84 22.05
C ALA A 110 -8.67 -2.79 21.76
N VAL A 111 -8.92 -4.11 21.68
CA VAL A 111 -7.92 -5.11 21.26
C VAL A 111 -7.53 -4.91 19.79
N ALA A 112 -8.50 -4.70 18.91
CA ALA A 112 -8.25 -4.46 17.48
C ALA A 112 -7.42 -3.19 17.26
N GLU A 113 -7.77 -2.09 17.93
CA GLU A 113 -7.06 -0.81 17.88
C GLU A 113 -5.59 -0.97 18.30
N ARG A 114 -5.33 -1.62 19.45
CA ARG A 114 -3.96 -1.90 19.90
C ARG A 114 -3.18 -2.73 18.88
N THR A 115 -3.84 -3.74 18.29
CA THR A 115 -3.21 -4.60 17.28
C THR A 115 -2.85 -3.82 16.01
N ILE A 116 -3.75 -2.95 15.55
CA ILE A 116 -3.54 -2.09 14.38
C ILE A 116 -2.42 -1.08 14.65
N THR A 117 -2.44 -0.41 15.81
CA THR A 117 -1.39 0.53 16.21
C THR A 117 -0.03 -0.15 16.26
N ALA A 118 0.08 -1.29 16.93
CA ALA A 118 1.32 -2.05 17.01
C ALA A 118 1.80 -2.54 15.62
N TRP A 119 0.87 -2.88 14.72
CA TRP A 119 1.22 -3.22 13.35
C TRP A 119 1.76 -2.01 12.57
N ARG A 120 1.13 -0.83 12.71
CA ARG A 120 1.60 0.42 12.09
C ARG A 120 3.00 0.80 12.57
N GLU A 121 3.24 0.74 13.87
CA GLU A 121 4.56 1.04 14.46
C GLU A 121 5.66 0.12 13.93
N ARG A 122 5.36 -1.16 13.69
CA ARG A 122 6.32 -2.10 13.06
C ARG A 122 6.62 -1.81 11.60
N GLN A 123 5.70 -1.15 10.89
CA GLN A 123 5.85 -0.80 9.49
C GLN A 123 6.49 0.58 9.29
N ASP A 124 6.63 1.37 10.35
CA ASP A 124 7.25 2.69 10.28
C ASP A 124 8.77 2.57 10.11
N PRO A 125 9.33 2.97 8.95
CA PRO A 125 10.76 2.89 8.69
C PRO A 125 11.59 3.86 9.56
N THR A 126 10.95 4.81 10.26
CA THR A 126 11.60 5.78 11.15
C THR A 126 11.78 5.26 12.57
N VAL A 127 11.10 4.17 12.94
CA VAL A 127 11.35 3.45 14.20
C VAL A 127 12.67 2.71 14.06
N ARG A 128 13.76 3.37 14.47
CA ARG A 128 15.13 2.85 14.44
C ARG A 128 15.16 1.47 15.09
N LYS A 129 15.43 0.42 14.30
CA LYS A 129 15.73 -0.92 14.85
C LYS A 129 16.87 -0.76 15.86
N PRO A 130 16.77 -1.28 17.09
CA PRO A 130 17.91 -1.31 17.99
C PRO A 130 19.04 -2.02 17.26
N GLY A 131 20.17 -1.32 17.11
CA GLY A 131 21.36 -1.89 16.51
C GLY A 131 21.81 -3.13 17.28
N PRO A 132 22.49 -4.08 16.62
CA PRO A 132 23.01 -5.25 17.33
C PRO A 132 23.85 -4.79 18.52
N PRO A 133 23.78 -5.48 19.68
CA PRO A 133 24.61 -5.14 20.83
C PRO A 133 26.07 -5.19 20.39
N THR A 134 26.79 -4.09 20.58
CA THR A 134 28.23 -4.02 20.32
C THR A 134 28.93 -5.06 21.21
N PRO A 135 29.64 -6.04 20.64
CA PRO A 135 30.46 -6.92 21.43
C PRO A 135 31.71 -6.14 21.85
N GLY A 136 31.88 -5.94 23.16
CA GLY A 136 33.15 -5.47 23.72
C GLY A 136 33.05 -4.20 24.55
N SER A 137 32.76 -4.38 25.83
CA SER A 137 33.32 -3.56 26.92
C SER A 137 33.32 -4.45 28.16
N GLY A 138 34.28 -5.37 28.16
CA GLY A 138 34.69 -6.19 29.29
C GLY A 138 36.20 -6.17 29.38
#